data_AF-A0ABD2PGC1-F1
#
_entry.id   AF-A0ABD2PGC1-F1
#
_cell.length_a   1.000
_cell.length_b   1.000
_cell.length_c   1.000
_cell.angle_alpha   90.00
_cell.angle_beta   90.00
_cell.angle_gamma   90.00
#
_symmetry.space_group_name_H-M   'P 1'
#
loop_
_entity.id
_entity.type
_entity.pdbx_description
1 polymer ?
#
loop_
_entity_poly.entity_id
_entity_poly.type
_entity_poly.pdbx_seq_one_letter_code
_entity_poly.pdbx_strand_id
1 'polypeptide(L)'
;MSKSVSQLEEADDIAMTAPELHILSDLDSRQYGFLLLHAPENAAKKALVLKAVKYLEIMVIQARRQQKVQNENEPNNCQSKKISIDPKTWVKLGHFHLLLEEYRKALSAYQMFYKTQAENHWQDSTFLYGLGLVYFHYNAFQW
;
A
#
# COMPACT_ATOMS: atom_id res chain seq x y z
N MET A 1 9.48 -12.93 -27.98
CA MET A 1 10.61 -12.35 -27.22
C MET A 1 10.36 -10.89 -26.76
N SER A 2 9.13 -10.36 -26.82
CA SER A 2 8.84 -8.94 -26.52
C SER A 2 8.41 -8.65 -25.07
N LYS A 3 8.06 -9.67 -24.26
CA LYS A 3 7.55 -9.48 -22.89
C LYS A 3 8.60 -9.11 -21.84
N SER A 4 9.88 -9.34 -22.12
CA SER A 4 10.97 -9.12 -21.16
C SER A 4 11.57 -7.71 -21.22
N VAL A 5 11.44 -7.00 -22.34
CA VAL A 5 11.97 -5.65 -22.52
C VAL A 5 11.05 -4.60 -21.87
N SER A 6 9.73 -4.79 -21.93
CA SER A 6 8.74 -3.88 -21.32
C SER A 6 8.77 -3.85 -19.78
N GLN A 7 9.27 -4.90 -19.12
CA GLN A 7 9.32 -4.97 -17.66
C GLN A 7 10.53 -4.22 -17.06
N LEU A 8 11.56 -3.95 -17.86
CA LEU A 8 12.76 -3.23 -17.42
C LEU A 8 12.57 -1.71 -17.50
N GLU A 9 11.91 -1.23 -18.55
CA GLU A 9 11.56 0.20 -18.70
C GLU A 9 10.49 0.64 -17.69
N GLU A 10 9.52 -0.21 -17.35
CA GLU A 10 8.59 0.07 -16.24
C GLU A 10 9.31 0.16 -14.89
N ALA A 11 10.40 -0.58 -14.67
CA ALA A 11 11.07 -0.61 -13.37
C ALA A 11 11.83 0.69 -13.04
N ASP A 12 12.46 1.32 -14.05
CA ASP A 12 13.16 2.60 -13.88
C ASP A 12 12.16 3.78 -13.71
N ASP A 13 11.01 3.75 -14.39
CA ASP A 13 9.95 4.75 -14.22
C ASP A 13 9.21 4.66 -12.86
N ILE A 14 9.36 3.53 -12.15
CA ILE A 14 8.68 3.26 -10.87
C ILE A 14 9.57 3.56 -9.66
N ALA A 15 10.87 3.79 -9.86
CA ALA A 15 11.76 4.15 -8.77
C ALA A 15 11.34 5.49 -8.13
N MET A 16 11.27 5.49 -6.80
CA MET A 16 10.91 6.66 -6.01
C MET A 16 12.18 7.42 -5.62
N THR A 17 12.23 8.71 -5.94
CA THR A 17 13.31 9.60 -5.53
C THR A 17 13.16 10.02 -4.07
N ALA A 18 14.26 10.42 -3.40
CA ALA A 18 14.21 10.85 -2.01
C ALA A 18 13.25 12.04 -1.75
N PRO A 19 13.17 13.07 -2.61
CA PRO A 19 12.19 14.14 -2.46
C PRO A 19 10.74 13.63 -2.58
N GLU A 20 10.47 12.74 -3.52
CA GLU A 20 9.15 12.12 -3.67
C GLU A 20 8.76 11.32 -2.41
N LEU A 21 9.69 10.54 -1.86
CA LEU A 21 9.46 9.79 -0.61
C LEU A 21 9.19 10.71 0.59
N HIS A 22 9.86 11.86 0.65
CA HIS A 22 9.61 12.84 1.70
C HIS A 22 8.21 13.46 1.60
N ILE A 23 7.77 13.86 0.41
CA ILE A 23 6.41 14.36 0.20
C ILE A 23 5.38 13.29 0.60
N LEU A 24 5.64 12.03 0.21
CA LEU A 24 4.76 10.92 0.49
C LEU A 24 4.76 10.52 1.97
N SER A 25 5.84 10.74 2.73
CA SER A 25 5.89 10.39 4.16
C SER A 25 4.84 11.14 4.96
N ASP A 26 4.53 12.36 4.55
CA ASP A 26 3.58 13.23 5.25
C ASP A 26 2.11 12.87 4.97
N LEU A 27 1.83 12.09 3.93
CA LEU A 27 0.46 11.71 3.55
C LEU A 27 -0.06 10.50 4.33
N ASP A 28 -1.15 10.66 5.07
CA ASP A 28 -1.85 9.61 5.80
C ASP A 28 -3.38 9.74 5.64
N SER A 29 -4.13 8.99 6.45
CA SER A 29 -5.59 9.00 6.40
C SER A 29 -6.24 10.31 6.84
N ARG A 30 -5.55 11.15 7.64
CA ARG A 30 -6.09 12.41 8.18
C ARG A 30 -6.27 13.47 7.12
N GLN A 31 -5.58 13.37 5.99
CA GLN A 31 -5.80 14.25 4.85
C GLN A 31 -7.09 13.92 4.07
N TYR A 32 -7.75 12.79 4.34
CA TYR A 32 -9.00 12.45 3.68
C TYR A 32 -10.07 13.52 3.94
N GLY A 33 -10.71 14.00 2.87
CA GLY A 33 -11.68 15.11 2.90
C GLY A 33 -11.08 16.52 2.87
N PHE A 34 -9.79 16.67 3.16
CA PHE A 34 -9.06 17.94 3.03
C PHE A 34 -8.23 18.00 1.74
N LEU A 35 -7.54 16.90 1.42
CA LEU A 35 -6.78 16.75 0.19
C LEU A 35 -7.65 16.07 -0.87
N LEU A 36 -8.17 16.84 -1.81
CA LEU A 36 -8.98 16.34 -2.91
C LEU A 36 -8.09 15.98 -4.10
N LEU A 37 -7.60 14.73 -4.15
CA LEU A 37 -6.73 14.26 -5.25
C LEU A 37 -7.45 14.21 -6.60
N HIS A 38 -8.78 14.21 -6.62
CA HIS A 38 -9.56 14.30 -7.85
C HIS A 38 -9.60 15.72 -8.44
N ALA A 39 -9.29 16.75 -7.63
CA ALA A 39 -9.28 18.14 -8.08
C ALA A 39 -8.10 18.41 -9.04
N PRO A 40 -8.29 19.21 -10.10
CA PRO A 40 -7.26 19.45 -11.11
C PRO A 40 -6.01 20.14 -10.54
N GLU A 41 -6.16 20.98 -9.53
CA GLU A 41 -5.07 21.63 -8.79
C GLU A 41 -4.13 20.64 -8.10
N ASN A 42 -4.60 19.43 -7.78
CA ASN A 42 -3.82 18.38 -7.13
C ASN A 42 -3.30 17.33 -8.11
N ALA A 43 -3.40 17.54 -9.43
CA ALA A 43 -3.04 16.54 -10.44
C ALA A 43 -1.61 15.98 -10.29
N ALA A 44 -0.62 16.85 -10.01
CA ALA A 44 0.76 16.41 -9.80
C ALA A 44 0.90 15.51 -8.55
N LYS A 45 0.22 15.87 -7.46
CA LYS A 45 0.22 15.08 -6.23
C LYS A 45 -0.52 13.75 -6.42
N LYS A 46 -1.62 13.76 -7.17
CA LYS A 46 -2.34 12.53 -7.56
C LYS A 46 -1.43 11.59 -8.35
N ALA A 47 -0.72 12.10 -9.35
CA ALA A 47 0.22 11.31 -10.14
C ALA A 47 1.32 10.69 -9.27
N LEU A 48 1.86 11.47 -8.32
CA LEU A 48 2.84 10.99 -7.36
C LEU A 48 2.29 9.87 -6.46
N VAL A 49 1.07 10.02 -5.94
CA VAL A 49 0.41 8.99 -5.12
C VAL A 49 0.15 7.72 -5.93
N LEU A 50 -0.28 7.84 -7.19
CA LEU A 50 -0.47 6.69 -8.08
C LEU A 50 0.84 5.96 -8.37
N LYS A 51 1.93 6.70 -8.62
CA LYS A 51 3.27 6.13 -8.76
C LYS A 51 3.68 5.37 -7.49
N ALA A 52 3.45 5.97 -6.33
CA ALA A 52 3.74 5.35 -5.04
C ALA A 52 2.94 4.05 -4.80
N VAL A 53 1.66 4.02 -5.16
CA VAL A 53 0.83 2.80 -5.10
C VAL A 53 1.44 1.70 -5.96
N LYS A 54 1.77 1.99 -7.23
CA LYS A 54 2.40 1.01 -8.15
C LYS A 54 3.72 0.49 -7.58
N TYR A 55 4.55 1.38 -7.04
CA TYR A 55 5.82 1.03 -6.39
C TYR A 55 5.61 0.07 -5.21
N LEU A 56 4.71 0.39 -4.28
CA LEU A 56 4.43 -0.44 -3.11
C LEU A 56 3.82 -1.80 -3.49
N GLU A 57 2.92 -1.84 -4.47
CA GLU A 57 2.34 -3.09 -4.97
C GLU A 57 3.40 -4.03 -5.55
N ILE A 58 4.31 -3.50 -6.37
CA ILE A 58 5.42 -4.27 -6.94
C ILE A 58 6.34 -4.79 -5.83
N MET A 59 6.69 -3.94 -4.86
CA MET A 59 7.52 -4.33 -3.72
C MET A 59 6.88 -5.49 -2.92
N VAL A 60 5.57 -5.43 -2.69
CA VAL A 60 4.78 -6.50 -2.03
C VAL A 60 4.78 -7.79 -2.86
N ILE A 61 4.57 -7.69 -4.17
CA ILE A 61 4.55 -8.85 -5.08
C ILE A 61 5.92 -9.54 -5.12
N GLN A 62 7.00 -8.75 -5.22
CA GLN A 62 8.37 -9.25 -5.20
C GLN A 62 8.69 -9.97 -3.88
N ALA A 63 8.35 -9.37 -2.74
CA ALA A 63 8.55 -9.99 -1.43
C ALA A 63 7.80 -11.33 -1.31
N ARG A 64 6.53 -11.40 -1.75
CA ARG A 64 5.75 -12.65 -1.75
C ARG A 64 6.31 -13.71 -2.69
N ARG A 65 6.82 -13.32 -3.86
CA ARG A 65 7.45 -14.24 -4.81
C ARG A 65 8.71 -14.88 -4.22
N GLN A 66 9.53 -14.08 -3.53
CA GLN A 66 10.72 -14.56 -2.85
C GLN A 66 10.38 -15.54 -1.73
N GLN A 67 9.30 -15.30 -0.95
CA GLN A 67 8.83 -16.27 0.06
C GLN A 67 8.45 -17.61 -0.57
N LYS A 68 7.73 -17.57 -1.70
CA LYS A 68 7.28 -18.80 -2.36
C LYS A 68 8.48 -19.64 -2.84
N VAL A 69 9.47 -19.00 -3.46
CA VAL A 69 10.70 -19.68 -3.92
C VAL A 69 11.50 -20.25 -2.73
N GLN A 70 11.60 -19.52 -1.62
CA GLN A 70 12.27 -20.02 -0.41
C GLN A 70 11.56 -21.24 0.19
N ASN A 71 10.23 -21.22 0.25
CA ASN A 71 9.45 -22.34 0.78
C ASN A 71 9.47 -23.57 -0.14
N GLU A 72 9.55 -23.38 -1.47
CA GLU A 72 9.67 -24.47 -2.44
C GLU A 72 11.04 -25.15 -2.39
N ASN A 73 12.11 -24.40 -2.11
CA ASN A 73 13.47 -24.93 -2.07
C ASN A 73 13.84 -25.58 -0.72
N GLU A 74 13.19 -25.22 0.39
CA GLU A 74 13.48 -25.71 1.75
C GLU A 74 12.19 -26.08 2.52
N PRO A 75 11.44 -27.11 2.10
CA PRO A 75 10.14 -27.46 2.69
C PRO A 75 10.20 -27.94 4.15
N ASN A 76 11.39 -28.32 4.65
CA ASN A 76 11.58 -28.93 5.98
C ASN A 76 12.16 -27.96 7.04
N ASN A 77 12.37 -26.69 6.72
CA ASN A 77 12.89 -25.73 7.69
C ASN A 77 11.74 -25.01 8.45
N CYS A 78 11.42 -25.51 9.65
CA CYS A 78 10.46 -24.91 10.59
C CYS A 78 10.85 -23.50 11.08
N GLN A 79 12.05 -23.00 10.73
CA GLN A 79 12.51 -21.64 11.02
C GLN A 79 12.58 -20.78 9.76
N SER A 80 11.73 -21.03 8.76
CA SER A 80 11.58 -20.13 7.61
C SER A 80 11.25 -18.72 8.14
N LYS A 81 12.27 -17.84 8.13
CA LYS A 81 12.10 -16.41 8.35
C LYS A 81 11.15 -15.91 7.29
N LYS A 82 9.85 -15.90 7.61
CA LYS A 82 8.79 -15.26 6.83
C LYS A 82 9.32 -13.90 6.43
N ILE A 83 9.63 -13.69 5.14
CA ILE A 83 10.11 -12.39 4.65
C ILE A 83 9.05 -11.37 5.05
N SER A 84 9.29 -10.65 6.13
CA SER A 84 8.24 -9.85 6.74
C SER A 84 8.24 -8.53 6.00
N ILE A 85 7.28 -8.36 5.09
CA ILE A 85 6.92 -7.03 4.60
C ILE A 85 6.64 -6.19 5.86
N ASP A 86 7.28 -5.04 6.00
CA ASP A 86 7.04 -4.15 7.13
C ASP A 86 5.54 -3.87 7.21
N PRO A 87 4.85 -4.18 8.33
CA PRO A 87 3.44 -3.91 8.49
C PRO A 87 3.04 -2.49 8.09
N LYS A 88 3.89 -1.48 8.34
CA LYS A 88 3.62 -0.09 7.97
C LYS A 88 3.43 0.12 6.46
N THR A 89 4.01 -0.75 5.63
CA THR A 89 3.80 -0.75 4.17
C THR A 89 2.32 -0.91 3.83
N TRP A 90 1.61 -1.80 4.54
CA TRP A 90 0.19 -2.04 4.32
C TRP A 90 -0.68 -0.87 4.77
N VAL A 91 -0.31 -0.23 5.88
CA VAL A 91 -0.98 1.00 6.35
C VAL A 91 -0.83 2.10 5.32
N LYS A 92 0.39 2.34 4.83
CA LYS A 92 0.66 3.38 3.84
C LYS A 92 -0.06 3.15 2.52
N LEU A 93 -0.09 1.90 2.04
CA LEU A 93 -0.85 1.51 0.85
C LEU A 93 -2.35 1.77 1.06
N GLY A 94 -2.88 1.42 2.23
CA GLY A 94 -4.27 1.70 2.60
C GLY A 94 -4.58 3.20 2.62
N HIS A 95 -3.69 4.03 3.17
CA HIS A 95 -3.83 5.49 3.16
C HIS A 95 -3.87 6.06 1.75
N PHE A 96 -2.97 5.63 0.86
CA PHE A 96 -2.98 6.11 -0.53
C PHE A 96 -4.25 5.72 -1.26
N HIS A 97 -4.72 4.48 -1.15
CA HIS A 97 -6.00 4.10 -1.74
C HIS A 97 -7.17 4.88 -1.14
N LEU A 98 -7.15 5.17 0.16
CA LEU A 98 -8.17 5.99 0.80
C LEU A 98 -8.18 7.43 0.26
N LEU A 99 -7.02 8.07 0.12
CA LEU A 99 -6.90 9.42 -0.45
C LEU A 99 -7.26 9.47 -1.94
N LEU A 100 -7.11 8.34 -2.65
CA LEU A 100 -7.58 8.15 -4.01
C LEU A 100 -9.07 7.75 -4.08
N GLU A 101 -9.76 7.64 -2.94
CA GLU A 101 -11.16 7.22 -2.80
C GLU A 101 -11.44 5.80 -3.34
N GLU A 102 -10.41 4.94 -3.36
CA GLU A 102 -10.51 3.53 -3.73
C GLU A 102 -10.79 2.64 -2.49
N TYR A 103 -11.96 2.82 -1.86
CA TYR A 103 -12.30 2.22 -0.56
C TYR A 103 -12.13 0.69 -0.50
N ARG A 104 -12.43 -0.02 -1.59
CA ARG A 104 -12.30 -1.49 -1.65
C ARG A 104 -10.84 -1.94 -1.52
N LYS A 105 -9.93 -1.23 -2.19
CA LYS A 105 -8.50 -1.52 -2.13
C LYS A 105 -7.91 -1.07 -0.80
N ALA A 106 -8.34 0.10 -0.29
CA ALA A 106 -7.98 0.58 1.04
C ALA A 106 -8.33 -0.46 2.13
N LEU A 107 -9.56 -1.00 2.10
CA LEU A 107 -9.99 -2.05 3.02
C LEU A 107 -9.11 -3.29 2.92
N SER A 108 -8.80 -3.72 1.70
CA SER A 108 -7.98 -4.91 1.45
C SER A 108 -6.57 -4.75 2.03
N ALA A 109 -5.96 -3.57 1.89
CA ALA A 109 -4.65 -3.25 2.47
C ALA A 109 -4.70 -3.21 4.01
N TYR A 110 -5.70 -2.56 4.60
CA TYR A 110 -5.90 -2.53 6.04
C TYR A 110 -6.15 -3.92 6.65
N GLN A 111 -6.86 -4.80 5.95
CA GLN A 111 -7.00 -6.21 6.37
C GLN A 111 -5.68 -6.97 6.34
N MET A 112 -4.80 -6.69 5.36
CA MET A 112 -3.46 -7.28 5.35
C MET A 112 -2.60 -6.79 6.52
N PHE A 113 -2.74 -5.52 6.92
CA PHE A 113 -2.09 -4.99 8.12
C PHE A 113 -2.55 -5.73 9.37
N TYR A 114 -3.86 -5.89 9.58
CA TYR A 114 -4.42 -6.68 10.69
C TYR A 114 -3.84 -8.09 10.76
N LYS A 115 -3.74 -8.78 9.62
CA LYS A 115 -3.18 -10.14 9.55
C LYS A 115 -1.68 -10.19 9.86
N THR A 116 -0.96 -9.11 9.60
CA THR A 116 0.51 -9.07 9.75
C THR A 116 0.93 -8.55 11.12
N GLN A 117 0.18 -7.61 11.70
CA GLN A 117 0.46 -6.98 12.99
C GLN A 117 -0.78 -6.98 13.89
N ALA A 118 -1.27 -8.17 14.24
CA ALA A 118 -2.50 -8.35 15.00
C ALA A 118 -2.44 -7.84 16.45
N GLU A 119 -1.26 -7.73 17.06
CA GLU A 119 -1.14 -7.43 18.50
C GLU A 119 -1.08 -5.92 18.82
N ASN A 120 -0.51 -5.13 17.90
CA ASN A 120 -0.25 -3.69 18.12
C ASN A 120 -0.98 -2.77 17.13
N HIS A 121 -1.93 -3.28 16.34
CA HIS A 121 -2.63 -2.48 15.33
C HIS A 121 -3.37 -1.27 15.93
N TRP A 122 -3.77 -1.34 17.21
CA TRP A 122 -4.55 -0.32 17.90
C TRP A 122 -3.71 0.89 18.32
N GLN A 123 -2.38 0.79 18.26
CA GLN A 123 -1.48 1.91 18.55
C GLN A 123 -1.37 2.91 17.40
N ASP A 124 -1.68 2.49 16.18
CA ASP A 124 -1.66 3.36 15.01
C ASP A 124 -3.00 4.08 14.85
N SER A 125 -3.05 5.32 15.34
CA SER A 125 -4.24 6.16 15.26
C SER A 125 -4.62 6.52 13.82
N THR A 126 -3.64 6.69 12.93
CA THR A 126 -3.90 7.03 11.51
C THR A 126 -4.52 5.83 10.79
N PHE A 127 -4.04 4.63 11.08
CA PHE A 127 -4.67 3.40 10.63
C PHE A 127 -6.13 3.27 11.10
N LEU A 128 -6.39 3.41 12.40
CA LEU A 128 -7.73 3.27 12.96
C LEU A 128 -8.70 4.31 12.39
N TYR A 129 -8.25 5.55 12.23
CA TYR A 129 -9.03 6.61 11.60
C TYR A 129 -9.39 6.26 10.16
N GLY A 130 -8.40 5.84 9.36
CA GLY A 130 -8.61 5.45 7.97
C GLY A 130 -9.55 4.25 7.83
N LEU A 131 -9.42 3.24 8.69
CA LEU A 131 -10.32 2.10 8.73
C LEU A 131 -11.75 2.51 9.08
N GLY A 132 -11.92 3.39 10.07
CA GLY A 132 -13.21 3.94 10.46
C GLY A 132 -13.90 4.65 9.30
N LEU A 133 -13.16 5.45 8.52
CA LEU A 133 -13.69 6.10 7.31
C LEU A 133 -14.16 5.09 6.25
N VAL A 134 -13.38 4.02 6.03
CA VAL A 134 -13.75 2.95 5.08
C VAL A 134 -15.01 2.21 5.54
N TYR A 135 -15.12 1.88 6.83
CA TYR A 135 -16.33 1.26 7.38
C TYR A 135 -17.53 2.18 7.34
N PHE A 136 -17.33 3.47 7.66
CA PHE A 136 -18.37 4.48 7.54
C PHE A 136 -18.87 4.57 6.10
N HIS A 137 -17.97 4.62 5.11
CA HIS A 137 -18.35 4.61 3.69
C HIS A 137 -19.22 3.39 3.34
N TYR A 138 -18.85 2.19 3.77
CA TYR A 138 -19.65 0.99 3.49
C TYR A 138 -20.97 0.88 4.28
N ASN A 139 -21.05 1.50 5.46
CA ASN A 139 -22.29 1.53 6.26
C ASN A 139 -23.22 2.69 5.86
N ALA A 140 -22.69 3.78 5.30
CA ALA A 140 -23.45 4.96 4.89
C ALA A 140 -24.30 4.70 3.63
N PHE A 141 -23.95 3.70 2.84
CA PHE A 141 -24.73 3.25 1.68
C PHE A 141 -25.20 1.82 1.94
N GLN A 142 -26.44 1.67 2.43
CA GLN A 142 -27.09 0.36 2.46
C GLN A 142 -27.30 -0.12 1.02
N TRP A 143 -26.89 -1.35 0.72
CA TRP A 143 -27.06 -1.99 -0.59
C TRP A 143 -28.53 -2.28 -0.87
#